data_AF-A0AAJ5ND32-F1
#
_entry.id   AF-A0AAJ5ND32-F1
#
_cell.length_a   1.000
_cell.length_b   1.000
_cell.length_c   1.000
_cell.angle_alpha   90.00
_cell.angle_beta   90.00
_cell.angle_gamma   90.00
#
_symmetry.space_group_name_H-M   'P 1'
#
loop_
_entity.id
_entity.type
_entity.pdbx_description
1 polymer ?
#
loop_
_entity_poly.entity_id
_entity_poly.type
_entity_poly.pdbx_seq_one_letter_code
_entity_poly.pdbx_strand_id
1 'polypeptide(L)'
;MKTPTRFAVLPLTALIALTAQAQQVPTPNDQTAACANAEQNQQVRQRREAQQRDATVQAPGVRSDVPRPEAYPVLPTETPCFRIDRFALDVPDSLPAASKAQGASALPMDRFAFARDWLTHYAGQCKAST
;
A
#
# COMPACT_ATOMS: atom_id res chain seq x y z
N MET A 1 40.83 37.35 -59.07
CA MET A 1 39.60 37.61 -58.29
C MET A 1 39.82 37.21 -56.85
N LYS A 2 39.17 37.94 -55.93
CA LYS A 2 38.92 37.63 -54.51
C LYS A 2 39.90 38.28 -53.51
N THR A 3 39.36 39.34 -52.90
CA THR A 3 39.88 40.27 -51.90
C THR A 3 40.27 39.61 -50.57
N PRO A 4 41.24 40.17 -49.82
CA PRO A 4 41.56 39.71 -48.48
C PRO A 4 40.57 40.28 -47.45
N THR A 5 39.93 39.39 -46.69
CA THR A 5 39.03 39.75 -45.58
C THR A 5 39.87 40.05 -44.33
N ARG A 6 39.82 41.30 -43.88
CA ARG A 6 40.41 41.74 -42.60
C ARG A 6 39.46 41.34 -41.47
N PHE A 7 39.89 40.47 -40.56
CA PHE A 7 39.18 40.20 -39.32
C PHE A 7 39.55 41.28 -38.30
N ALA A 8 38.62 42.20 -38.05
CA ALA A 8 38.70 43.13 -36.93
C ALA A 8 38.35 42.38 -35.65
N VAL A 9 39.32 42.23 -34.76
CA VAL A 9 39.10 41.74 -33.38
C VAL A 9 38.58 42.93 -32.57
N LEU A 10 37.29 42.92 -32.25
CA LEU A 10 36.68 43.84 -31.29
C LEU A 10 36.90 43.27 -29.87
N PRO A 11 37.48 44.03 -28.92
CA PRO A 11 37.53 43.60 -27.53
C PRO A 11 36.14 43.75 -26.93
N LEU A 12 35.54 42.62 -26.53
CA LEU A 12 34.30 42.60 -25.77
C LEU A 12 34.61 43.04 -24.32
N THR A 13 34.37 44.30 -24.00
CA THR A 13 34.47 44.82 -22.63
C THR A 13 33.30 44.29 -21.80
N ALA A 14 33.55 43.25 -21.00
CA ALA A 14 32.62 42.78 -19.99
C ALA A 14 32.54 43.80 -18.85
N LEU A 15 31.53 44.66 -18.87
CA LEU A 15 31.13 45.47 -17.72
C LEU A 15 30.50 44.54 -16.67
N ILE A 16 31.33 44.03 -15.76
CA ILE A 16 30.85 43.39 -14.54
C ILE A 16 30.28 44.51 -13.67
N ALA A 17 28.96 44.71 -13.74
CA ALA A 17 28.26 45.54 -12.77
C ALA A 17 28.38 44.86 -11.41
N LEU A 18 29.36 45.30 -10.62
CA LEU A 18 29.50 44.95 -9.22
C LEU A 18 28.35 45.62 -8.47
N THR A 19 27.15 45.04 -8.51
CA THR A 19 26.09 45.42 -7.58
C THR A 19 26.54 44.95 -6.22
N ALA A 20 27.19 45.84 -5.47
CA ALA A 20 27.39 45.70 -4.04
C ALA A 20 26.02 45.45 -3.43
N GLN A 21 25.72 44.19 -3.13
CA GLN A 21 24.62 43.87 -2.24
C GLN A 21 25.08 44.39 -0.87
N ALA A 22 24.68 45.61 -0.54
CA ALA A 22 24.72 46.06 0.83
C ALA A 22 23.88 45.05 1.62
N GLN A 23 24.55 44.18 2.37
CA GLN A 23 23.89 43.39 3.39
C GLN A 23 23.36 44.40 4.40
N GLN A 24 22.09 44.75 4.27
CA GLN A 24 21.37 45.53 5.25
C GLN A 24 21.52 44.76 6.58
N VAL A 25 22.34 45.27 7.49
CA VAL A 25 22.49 44.67 8.83
C VAL A 25 21.09 44.68 9.43
N PRO A 26 20.51 43.52 9.76
CA PRO A 26 19.17 43.46 10.33
C PRO A 26 19.15 44.37 11.54
N THR A 27 18.27 45.37 11.51
CA THR A 27 18.15 46.23 12.68
C THR A 27 17.57 45.41 13.83
N PRO A 28 17.80 45.79 15.10
CA PRO A 28 17.22 45.08 16.24
C PRO A 28 15.70 44.86 16.12
N ASN A 29 14.99 45.76 15.43
CA ASN A 29 13.56 45.64 15.15
C ASN A 29 13.22 44.59 14.07
N ASP A 30 14.10 44.34 13.10
CA ASP A 30 13.90 43.29 12.09
C ASP A 30 14.09 41.90 12.71
N GLN A 31 15.01 41.79 13.66
CA GLN A 31 15.24 40.54 14.41
C GLN A 31 14.07 40.18 15.32
N THR A 32 13.49 41.15 16.02
CA THR A 32 12.30 40.90 16.86
C THR A 32 11.08 40.53 16.02
N ALA A 33 10.89 41.19 14.87
CA ALA A 33 9.85 40.82 13.91
C ALA A 33 10.08 39.41 13.33
N ALA A 34 11.31 39.03 12.99
CA ALA A 34 11.63 37.69 12.49
C ALA A 34 11.36 36.60 13.54
N CYS A 35 11.72 36.83 14.80
CA CYS A 35 11.43 35.91 15.91
C CYS A 35 9.92 35.73 16.12
N ALA A 36 9.15 36.82 16.16
CA ALA A 36 7.69 36.74 16.31
C ALA A 36 7.02 35.95 15.16
N ASN A 37 7.47 36.17 13.92
CA ASN A 37 6.99 35.41 12.76
C ASN A 37 7.37 33.92 12.83
N ALA A 38 8.57 33.59 13.35
CA ALA A 38 9.01 32.22 13.53
C ALA A 38 8.13 31.48 14.55
N GLU A 39 7.85 32.10 15.69
CA GLU A 39 6.96 31.55 16.73
C GLU A 39 5.54 31.33 16.20
N GLN A 40 5.00 32.32 15.49
CA GLN A 40 3.66 32.21 14.91
C GLN A 40 3.59 31.08 13.86
N ASN A 41 4.61 30.94 13.02
CA ASN A 41 4.70 29.83 12.07
C ASN A 41 4.80 28.46 12.77
N GLN A 42 5.52 28.37 13.89
CA GLN A 42 5.58 27.13 14.68
C GLN A 42 4.21 26.77 15.25
N GLN A 43 3.48 27.73 15.81
CA GLN A 43 2.14 27.50 16.34
C GLN A 43 1.16 27.03 15.26
N VAL A 44 1.20 27.62 14.07
CA VAL A 44 0.34 27.21 12.94
C VAL A 44 0.66 25.78 12.48
N ARG A 45 1.95 25.42 12.42
CA ARG A 45 2.38 24.05 12.07
C ARG A 45 1.88 23.04 13.09
N GLN A 46 2.07 23.31 14.38
CA GLN A 46 1.60 22.44 15.47
C GLN A 46 0.08 22.22 15.41
N ARG A 47 -0.69 23.28 15.15
CA ARG A 47 -2.15 23.16 15.01
C ARG A 47 -2.55 22.30 13.80
N ARG A 48 -1.89 22.47 12.66
CA ARG A 48 -2.16 21.66 11.45
C ARG A 48 -1.84 20.18 11.68
N GLU A 49 -0.71 19.89 12.32
CA GLU A 49 -0.32 18.51 12.64
C GLU A 49 -1.32 17.85 13.60
N ALA A 50 -1.78 18.59 14.61
CA ALA A 50 -2.82 18.09 15.52
C ALA A 50 -4.11 17.77 14.75
N GLN A 51 -4.58 18.70 13.91
CA GLN A 51 -5.78 18.49 13.08
C GLN A 51 -5.65 17.30 12.13
N GLN A 52 -4.48 17.07 11.54
CA GLN A 52 -4.23 15.92 10.66
C GLN A 52 -4.27 14.59 11.41
N ARG A 53 -3.71 14.56 12.63
CA ARG A 53 -3.79 13.37 13.49
C ARG A 53 -5.24 13.10 13.87
N ASP A 54 -5.97 14.12 14.29
CA ASP A 54 -7.38 13.99 14.66
C ASP A 54 -8.21 13.50 13.46
N ALA A 55 -7.99 14.05 12.26
CA ALA A 55 -8.66 13.61 11.04
C ALA A 55 -8.33 12.15 10.67
N THR A 56 -7.10 11.70 10.92
CA THR A 56 -6.70 10.30 10.67
C THR A 56 -7.38 9.34 11.65
N VAL A 57 -7.50 9.74 12.93
CA VAL A 57 -8.16 8.92 13.97
C VAL A 57 -9.67 8.88 13.76
N GLN A 58 -10.27 9.98 13.33
CA GLN A 58 -11.71 10.10 13.06
C GLN A 58 -12.09 9.60 11.65
N ALA A 59 -11.12 9.26 10.81
CA ALA A 59 -11.40 8.71 9.50
C ALA A 59 -12.23 7.43 9.64
N PRO A 60 -13.39 7.32 8.96
CA PRO A 60 -14.21 6.12 9.01
C PRO A 60 -13.40 4.88 8.59
N GLY A 61 -13.23 3.94 9.52
CA GLY A 61 -12.61 2.66 9.22
C GLY A 61 -13.57 1.79 8.41
N VAL A 62 -13.24 1.50 7.15
CA VAL A 62 -13.95 0.46 6.40
C VAL A 62 -13.39 -0.89 6.86
N ARG A 63 -14.16 -1.60 7.68
CA ARG A 63 -13.92 -3.03 7.94
C ARG A 63 -14.83 -3.78 6.97
N SER A 64 -14.25 -4.67 6.16
CA SER A 64 -15.06 -5.65 5.45
C SER A 64 -15.78 -6.48 6.51
N ASP A 65 -17.11 -6.41 6.50
CA ASP A 65 -17.95 -7.36 7.21
C ASP A 65 -17.83 -8.68 6.47
N VAL A 66 -16.72 -9.40 6.68
CA VAL A 66 -16.61 -10.80 6.29
C VAL A 66 -17.36 -11.54 7.38
N PRO A 67 -18.53 -12.13 7.06
CA PRO A 67 -19.25 -12.91 8.04
C PRO A 67 -18.29 -13.94 8.62
N ARG A 68 -18.19 -13.97 9.95
CA ARG A 68 -17.45 -15.03 10.62
C ARG A 68 -18.08 -16.33 10.11
N PRO A 69 -17.31 -17.28 9.53
CA PRO A 69 -17.90 -18.52 9.05
C PRO A 69 -18.56 -19.22 10.24
N GLU A 70 -19.88 -19.16 10.29
CA GLU A 70 -20.69 -19.87 11.26
C GLU A 70 -20.77 -21.32 10.80
N ALA A 71 -19.96 -22.18 11.41
CA ALA A 71 -19.94 -23.61 11.12
C ALA A 71 -19.82 -23.92 9.61
N TYR A 72 -20.33 -25.08 9.19
CA TYR A 72 -20.38 -25.48 7.80
C TYR A 72 -21.44 -24.64 7.06
N PRO A 73 -21.07 -23.83 6.05
CA PRO A 73 -22.02 -23.02 5.31
C PRO A 73 -23.10 -23.87 4.64
N VAL A 74 -24.33 -23.38 4.71
CA VAL A 74 -25.44 -24.02 4.02
C VAL A 74 -25.28 -23.79 2.52
N LEU A 75 -24.99 -24.85 1.78
CA LEU A 75 -24.92 -24.81 0.32
C LEU A 75 -26.32 -24.96 -0.29
N PRO A 76 -26.65 -24.20 -1.35
CA PRO A 76 -27.97 -24.25 -2.00
C PRO A 76 -28.26 -25.64 -2.56
N THR A 77 -29.54 -26.03 -2.47
CA THR A 77 -30.06 -27.28 -3.04
C THR A 77 -30.90 -26.92 -4.26
N GLU A 78 -30.45 -27.31 -5.45
CA GLU A 78 -31.10 -27.00 -6.72
C GLU A 78 -31.55 -28.27 -7.46
N THR A 79 -32.46 -28.13 -8.43
CA THR A 79 -32.96 -29.22 -9.27
C THR A 79 -32.67 -28.90 -10.75
N PRO A 80 -31.98 -29.79 -11.51
CA PRO A 80 -31.57 -31.14 -11.12
C PRO A 80 -30.40 -31.13 -10.14
N CYS A 81 -30.46 -32.07 -9.20
CA CYS A 81 -29.48 -32.19 -8.14
C CYS A 81 -28.35 -33.16 -8.52
N PHE A 82 -27.12 -32.78 -8.18
CA PHE A 82 -25.98 -33.69 -8.21
C PHE A 82 -25.64 -34.13 -6.78
N ARG A 83 -25.59 -35.45 -6.57
CA ARG A 83 -25.08 -36.01 -5.31
C ARG A 83 -23.56 -36.11 -5.38
N ILE A 84 -22.90 -35.62 -4.34
CA ILE A 84 -21.45 -35.74 -4.23
C ILE A 84 -21.15 -36.96 -3.36
N ASP A 85 -20.77 -38.08 -3.97
CA ASP A 85 -20.51 -39.32 -3.23
C ASP A 85 -19.19 -39.28 -2.45
N ARG A 86 -18.16 -38.67 -3.04
CA ARG A 86 -16.83 -38.56 -2.43
C ARG A 86 -16.10 -37.30 -2.88
N PHE A 87 -15.25 -36.79 -1.98
CA PHE A 87 -14.25 -35.79 -2.31
C PHE A 87 -12.87 -36.45 -2.34
N ALA A 88 -12.03 -36.03 -3.27
CA ALA A 88 -10.62 -36.39 -3.30
C ALA A 88 -9.81 -35.09 -3.20
N LEU A 89 -8.80 -35.09 -2.32
CA LEU A 89 -7.87 -33.98 -2.19
C LEU A 89 -6.51 -34.46 -2.69
N ASP A 90 -6.18 -34.09 -3.92
CA ASP A 90 -4.93 -34.48 -4.55
C ASP A 90 -3.82 -33.47 -4.24
N VAL A 91 -2.62 -33.98 -3.91
CA VAL A 91 -1.46 -33.15 -3.61
C VAL A 91 -0.54 -33.10 -4.84
N PRO A 92 -0.31 -31.92 -5.44
CA PRO A 92 0.43 -31.81 -6.69
C PRO A 92 1.87 -32.32 -6.63
N ASP A 93 2.34 -32.83 -7.76
CA ASP A 93 3.67 -33.44 -7.82
C ASP A 93 4.84 -32.47 -7.71
N SER A 94 4.59 -31.20 -8.00
CA SER A 94 5.56 -30.10 -7.88
C SER A 94 5.93 -29.75 -6.43
N LEU A 95 5.21 -30.27 -5.44
CA LEU A 95 5.44 -29.96 -4.04
C LEU A 95 6.59 -30.79 -3.42
N PRO A 96 7.31 -30.25 -2.42
CA PRO A 96 8.32 -31.01 -1.69
C PRO A 96 7.73 -32.28 -1.05
N ALA A 97 8.54 -33.34 -0.93
CA ALA A 97 8.11 -34.63 -0.39
C ALA A 97 7.48 -34.53 1.02
N ALA A 98 8.02 -33.65 1.88
CA ALA A 98 7.45 -33.41 3.21
C ALA A 98 6.03 -32.83 3.16
N SER A 99 5.76 -31.91 2.22
CA SER A 99 4.42 -31.34 2.01
C SER A 99 3.45 -32.39 1.46
N LYS A 100 3.92 -33.26 0.56
CA LYS A 100 3.14 -34.40 0.05
C LYS A 100 2.75 -35.36 1.16
N ALA A 101 3.70 -35.75 2.01
CA ALA A 101 3.44 -36.65 3.12
C ALA A 101 2.40 -36.07 4.09
N GLN A 102 2.50 -34.78 4.43
CA GLN A 102 1.52 -34.10 5.29
C GLN A 102 0.14 -34.00 4.65
N GLY A 103 0.07 -33.72 3.35
CA GLY A 103 -1.21 -33.61 2.63
C GLY A 103 -1.90 -34.96 2.43
N ALA A 104 -1.14 -36.03 2.22
CA ALA A 104 -1.65 -37.39 2.04
C ALA A 104 -2.04 -38.09 3.36
N SER A 105 -1.46 -37.65 4.49
CA SER A 105 -1.71 -38.27 5.78
C SER A 105 -3.14 -38.02 6.25
N ALA A 106 -3.81 -39.05 6.78
CA ALA A 106 -5.21 -39.03 7.21
C ALA A 106 -5.38 -38.84 8.74
N LEU A 107 -4.34 -38.45 9.46
CA LEU A 107 -4.43 -38.28 10.91
C LEU A 107 -5.13 -36.96 11.24
N PRO A 108 -6.01 -36.93 12.27
CA PRO A 108 -6.71 -35.70 12.68
C PRO A 108 -5.77 -34.56 13.12
N MET A 109 -4.56 -34.89 13.56
CA MET A 109 -3.56 -33.91 14.01
C MET A 109 -2.75 -33.28 12.86
N ASP A 110 -2.94 -33.76 11.63
CA ASP A 110 -2.22 -33.24 10.48
C ASP A 110 -2.79 -31.91 10.01
N ARG A 111 -1.91 -31.07 9.48
CA ARG A 111 -2.25 -29.70 9.05
C ARG A 111 -3.35 -29.62 8.00
N PHE A 112 -3.55 -30.68 7.22
CA PHE A 112 -4.56 -30.75 6.16
C PHE A 112 -5.80 -31.58 6.52
N ALA A 113 -5.90 -32.08 7.76
CA ALA A 113 -7.07 -32.82 8.23
C ALA A 113 -8.36 -32.00 8.10
N PHE A 114 -8.29 -30.72 8.45
CA PHE A 114 -9.43 -29.82 8.37
C PHE A 114 -10.07 -29.79 6.98
N ALA A 115 -9.29 -29.87 5.90
CA ALA A 115 -9.82 -29.77 4.54
C ALA A 115 -10.66 -31.00 4.19
N ARG A 116 -10.21 -32.19 4.59
CA ARG A 116 -10.96 -33.43 4.39
C ARG A 116 -12.19 -33.49 5.28
N ASP A 117 -12.03 -33.14 6.56
CA ASP A 117 -13.14 -33.12 7.52
C ASP A 117 -14.24 -32.16 7.04
N TRP A 118 -13.83 -31.00 6.53
CA TRP A 118 -14.73 -30.01 5.97
C TRP A 118 -15.47 -30.48 4.72
N LEU A 119 -14.77 -31.08 3.77
CA LEU A 119 -15.41 -31.60 2.56
C LEU A 119 -16.32 -32.79 2.85
N THR A 120 -15.90 -33.67 3.76
CA THR A 120 -16.68 -34.85 4.17
C THR A 120 -18.03 -34.48 4.76
N HIS A 121 -18.15 -33.31 5.39
CA HIS A 121 -19.45 -32.80 5.86
C HIS A 121 -20.52 -32.76 4.75
N TYR A 122 -20.13 -32.51 3.50
CA TYR A 122 -21.05 -32.42 2.37
C TYR A 122 -21.18 -33.72 1.58
N ALA A 123 -20.47 -34.78 1.93
CA ALA A 123 -20.58 -36.07 1.25
C ALA A 123 -22.00 -36.63 1.39
N GLY A 124 -22.54 -37.17 0.30
CA GLY A 124 -23.91 -37.66 0.20
C GLY A 124 -24.98 -36.56 0.12
N GLN A 125 -24.61 -35.29 0.28
CA GLN A 125 -25.56 -34.18 0.14
C GLN A 125 -25.84 -33.87 -1.34
N CYS A 126 -27.05 -33.36 -1.55
CA CYS A 126 -27.55 -32.89 -2.82
C CYS A 126 -27.18 -31.41 -3.00
N LYS A 127 -26.42 -31.06 -4.05
CA LYS A 127 -25.89 -29.71 -4.27
C LYS A 127 -26.09 -29.24 -5.71
N ALA A 128 -26.21 -27.93 -5.89
CA ALA A 128 -26.25 -27.29 -7.19
C ALA A 128 -24.90 -27.46 -7.92
N SER A 129 -24.93 -27.88 -9.19
CA SER A 129 -23.80 -27.70 -10.10
C SER A 129 -23.96 -26.30 -10.71
N THR A 130 -23.01 -25.41 -10.47
CA THR A 130 -22.87 -24.19 -11.29
C THR A 130 -22.61 -24.56 -12.74
#